data_AF-A0A1I7W047-F1
#
_entry.id   AF-A0A1I7W047-F1
#
_cell.length_a   1.000
_cell.length_b   1.000
_cell.length_c   1.000
_cell.angle_alpha   90.00
_cell.angle_beta   90.00
_cell.angle_gamma   90.00
#
_symmetry.space_group_name_H-M   'P 1'
#
loop_
_entity.id
_entity.type
_entity.pdbx_description
1 polymer ?
#
loop_
_entity_poly.entity_id
_entity_poly.type
_entity_poly.pdbx_seq_one_letter_code
_entity_poly.pdbx_strand_id
1 'polypeptide(L)'
;MKRLLRRNYDMAVAPHVKTGLIDEQHLWAATSIMALDDSYTRRILGYESVEEFYRDISSLSVIPKIKIPMVFMNALDDPLVPPCLWHPVRELAAINEYFGFVLTKHGGHLGFLEGSSIAPNSVTWLDRFIVELANSVVVAYDESE
;
A
#
# COMPACT_ATOMS: atom_id res chain seq x y z
N MET A 1 -5.28 -14.35 2.42
CA MET A 1 -6.62 -13.99 2.94
C MET A 1 -7.60 -15.18 2.97
N LYS A 2 -7.91 -15.87 1.86
CA LYS A 2 -8.84 -17.05 1.86
C LYS A 2 -8.53 -18.12 2.92
N ARG A 3 -7.25 -18.42 3.17
CA ARG A 3 -6.83 -19.36 4.22
C ARG A 3 -7.26 -18.91 5.63
N LEU A 4 -7.19 -17.61 5.92
CA LEU A 4 -7.62 -17.06 7.20
C LEU A 4 -9.14 -17.14 7.35
N LEU A 5 -9.88 -16.86 6.28
CA LEU A 5 -11.34 -17.02 6.26
C LEU A 5 -11.75 -18.47 6.47
N ARG A 6 -11.08 -19.43 5.82
CA ARG A 6 -11.32 -20.87 6.04
C ARG A 6 -11.01 -21.30 7.47
N ARG A 7 -9.91 -20.83 8.04
CA ARG A 7 -9.51 -21.18 9.41
C ARG A 7 -10.52 -20.67 10.45
N ASN A 8 -11.13 -19.53 10.21
CA ASN A 8 -12.08 -18.88 11.13
C ASN A 8 -13.51 -18.89 10.58
N TYR A 9 -13.87 -19.93 9.80
CA TYR A 9 -15.09 -19.97 9.00
C TYR A 9 -16.36 -19.70 9.81
N ASP A 10 -16.51 -20.34 10.96
CA ASP A 10 -17.71 -20.26 11.79
C ASP A 10 -17.99 -18.86 12.32
N MET A 11 -16.94 -18.05 12.48
CA MET A 11 -17.04 -16.68 12.97
C MET A 11 -17.07 -15.68 11.81
N ALA A 12 -16.24 -15.87 10.79
CA ALA A 12 -16.01 -14.86 9.75
C ALA A 12 -16.86 -15.06 8.49
N VAL A 13 -17.39 -16.25 8.22
CA VAL A 13 -18.08 -16.56 6.95
C VAL A 13 -19.48 -17.09 7.19
N ALA A 14 -19.62 -18.14 8.01
CA ALA A 14 -20.90 -18.84 8.22
C ALA A 14 -22.07 -17.92 8.59
N PRO A 15 -21.93 -16.89 9.47
CA PRO A 15 -23.03 -16.01 9.80
C PRO A 15 -23.55 -15.22 8.60
N HIS A 16 -22.64 -14.76 7.74
CA HIS A 16 -22.96 -13.91 6.59
C HIS A 16 -23.46 -14.69 5.38
N VAL A 17 -23.08 -15.96 5.27
CA VAL A 17 -23.69 -16.89 4.29
C VAL A 17 -25.14 -17.20 4.72
N LYS A 18 -25.39 -17.44 6.01
CA LYS A 18 -26.75 -17.68 6.53
C LYS A 18 -27.72 -16.52 6.29
N THR A 19 -27.23 -15.28 6.33
CA THR A 19 -28.04 -14.09 6.04
C THR A 19 -28.17 -13.79 4.54
N GLY A 20 -27.48 -14.55 3.67
CA GLY A 20 -27.42 -14.29 2.23
C GLY A 20 -26.57 -13.07 1.85
N LEU A 21 -25.80 -12.50 2.78
CA LEU A 21 -24.94 -11.35 2.53
C LEU A 21 -23.72 -11.74 1.68
N ILE A 22 -23.21 -12.96 1.87
CA ILE A 22 -22.09 -13.53 1.13
C ILE A 22 -22.56 -14.73 0.31
N ASP A 23 -22.22 -14.72 -0.98
CA ASP A 23 -22.23 -15.92 -1.81
C ASP A 23 -20.95 -16.71 -1.56
N GLU A 24 -21.10 -17.86 -0.89
CA GLU A 24 -19.99 -18.71 -0.51
C GLU A 24 -19.23 -19.30 -1.71
N GLN A 25 -19.95 -19.67 -2.77
CA GLN A 25 -19.33 -20.23 -3.98
C GLN A 25 -18.47 -19.17 -4.65
N HIS A 26 -19.00 -17.95 -4.78
CA HIS A 26 -18.28 -16.83 -5.39
C HIS A 26 -17.04 -16.44 -4.56
N LEU A 27 -17.17 -16.38 -3.22
CA LEU A 27 -16.06 -16.16 -2.30
C LEU A 27 -14.90 -17.13 -2.52
N TRP A 28 -15.19 -18.43 -2.60
CA TRP A 28 -14.14 -19.43 -2.74
C TRP A 28 -13.53 -19.49 -4.15
N ALA A 29 -14.32 -19.13 -5.16
CA ALA A 29 -13.89 -19.03 -6.56
C ALA A 29 -12.99 -17.82 -6.84
N ALA A 30 -13.01 -16.77 -6.01
CA ALA A 30 -12.19 -15.57 -6.20
C ALA A 30 -10.68 -15.88 -6.33
N THR A 31 -10.07 -15.49 -7.44
CA THR A 31 -8.63 -15.75 -7.75
C THR A 31 -7.73 -14.52 -7.58
N SER A 32 -8.30 -13.33 -7.43
CA SER A 32 -7.58 -12.08 -7.20
C SER A 32 -8.00 -11.42 -5.89
N ILE A 33 -7.20 -10.47 -5.41
CA ILE A 33 -7.54 -9.65 -4.23
C ILE A 33 -8.82 -8.86 -4.50
N MET A 34 -8.94 -8.24 -5.69
CA MET A 34 -10.14 -7.48 -6.06
C MET A 34 -11.40 -8.35 -6.09
N ALA A 35 -11.33 -9.58 -6.63
CA ALA A 35 -12.48 -10.50 -6.62
C ALA A 35 -12.84 -10.95 -5.20
N LEU A 36 -11.85 -11.07 -4.31
CA LEU A 36 -12.09 -11.38 -2.91
C LEU A 36 -12.72 -10.19 -2.18
N ASP A 37 -12.26 -8.98 -2.46
CA ASP A 37 -12.83 -7.76 -1.89
C ASP A 37 -14.25 -7.52 -2.40
N ASP A 38 -14.54 -7.84 -3.67
CA ASP A 38 -15.88 -7.76 -4.23
C ASP A 38 -16.85 -8.81 -3.64
N SER A 39 -16.37 -10.05 -3.46
CA SER A 39 -17.19 -11.16 -2.95
C SER A 39 -17.40 -11.13 -1.43
N TYR A 40 -16.46 -10.53 -0.68
CA TYR A 40 -16.44 -10.57 0.78
C TYR A 40 -16.30 -9.18 1.40
N THR A 41 -15.15 -8.52 1.21
CA THR A 41 -14.78 -7.33 2.00
C THR A 41 -15.80 -6.20 1.88
N ARG A 42 -16.17 -5.83 0.65
CA ARG A 42 -17.13 -4.76 0.41
C ARG A 42 -18.52 -5.10 0.99
N ARG A 43 -18.92 -6.37 0.95
CA ARG A 43 -20.24 -6.84 1.41
C ARG A 43 -20.32 -6.74 2.93
N ILE A 44 -19.28 -7.18 3.62
CA ILE A 44 -19.17 -7.08 5.08
C ILE A 44 -19.15 -5.62 5.54
N LEU A 45 -18.46 -4.75 4.80
CA LEU A 45 -18.36 -3.33 5.13
C LEU A 45 -19.55 -2.49 4.62
N GLY A 46 -20.49 -3.09 3.89
CA GLY A 46 -21.73 -2.45 3.45
C GLY A 46 -21.58 -1.50 2.24
N TYR A 47 -20.55 -1.68 1.41
CA TYR A 47 -20.39 -0.92 0.17
C TYR A 47 -21.16 -1.56 -1.00
N GLU A 48 -21.74 -0.72 -1.86
CA GLU A 48 -22.53 -1.17 -3.00
C GLU A 48 -21.67 -1.86 -4.06
N SER A 49 -20.47 -1.33 -4.28
CA SER A 49 -19.50 -1.84 -5.26
C SER A 49 -18.07 -1.85 -4.73
N VAL A 50 -17.19 -2.63 -5.36
CA VAL A 50 -15.77 -2.72 -4.97
C VAL A 50 -15.03 -1.42 -5.30
N GLU A 51 -15.48 -0.70 -6.33
CA GLU A 51 -14.97 0.61 -6.71
C GLU A 51 -15.30 1.67 -5.66
N GLU A 52 -16.49 1.61 -5.07
CA GLU A 52 -16.85 2.48 -3.94
C GLU A 52 -15.97 2.19 -2.72
N PHE A 53 -15.80 0.91 -2.37
CA PHE A 53 -14.89 0.50 -1.31
C PHE A 53 -13.47 1.04 -1.54
N TYR A 54 -12.89 0.82 -2.72
CA TYR A 54 -11.54 1.31 -3.02
C TYR A 54 -11.45 2.83 -3.08
N ARG A 55 -12.50 3.53 -3.52
CA ARG A 55 -12.56 5.00 -3.52
C ARG A 55 -12.51 5.54 -2.10
N ASP A 56 -13.23 4.93 -1.17
CA ASP A 56 -13.31 5.37 0.23
C ASP A 56 -11.99 5.13 0.98
N ILE A 57 -11.39 3.96 0.81
CA ILE A 57 -10.12 3.64 1.49
C ILE A 57 -8.88 4.23 0.79
N SER A 58 -9.04 4.91 -0.34
CA SER A 58 -7.92 5.44 -1.12
C SER A 58 -7.26 6.61 -0.41
N SER A 59 -5.94 6.52 -0.23
CA SER A 59 -5.13 7.59 0.34
C SER A 59 -4.96 8.78 -0.62
N LEU A 60 -5.22 8.64 -1.91
CA LEU A 60 -5.00 9.71 -2.91
C LEU A 60 -5.78 10.99 -2.61
N SER A 61 -6.94 10.88 -1.95
CA SER A 61 -7.74 12.04 -1.54
C SER A 61 -7.21 12.75 -0.28
N VAL A 62 -6.37 12.06 0.50
CA VAL A 62 -5.84 12.52 1.79
C VAL A 62 -4.42 13.03 1.67
N ILE A 63 -3.57 12.41 0.83
CA ILE A 63 -2.16 12.78 0.66
C ILE A 63 -1.98 14.29 0.41
N PRO A 64 -2.75 14.98 -0.47
CA PRO A 64 -2.58 16.42 -0.70
C PRO A 64 -2.79 17.32 0.54
N LYS A 65 -3.45 16.80 1.59
CA LYS A 65 -3.75 17.52 2.83
C LYS A 65 -2.59 17.48 3.83
N ILE A 66 -1.58 16.62 3.61
CA ILE A 66 -0.41 16.52 4.48
C ILE A 66 0.46 17.79 4.30
N LYS A 67 0.85 18.40 5.43
CA LYS A 67 1.67 19.63 5.50
C LYS A 67 3.03 19.42 6.15
N ILE A 68 3.39 18.17 6.40
CA ILE A 68 4.70 17.80 6.95
C ILE A 68 5.57 17.34 5.77
N PRO A 69 6.84 17.77 5.68
CA PRO A 69 7.76 17.29 4.67
C PRO A 69 7.78 15.76 4.60
N MET A 70 7.60 15.20 3.40
CA MET A 70 7.46 13.75 3.20
C MET A 70 8.14 13.32 1.91
N VAL A 71 8.90 12.23 1.96
CA VAL A 71 9.45 11.59 0.78
C VAL A 71 8.71 10.28 0.53
N PHE A 72 8.06 10.18 -0.62
CA PHE A 72 7.45 8.96 -1.11
C PHE A 72 8.49 8.14 -1.87
N MET A 73 8.45 6.83 -1.73
CA MET A 73 9.38 5.92 -2.39
C MET A 73 8.65 4.73 -2.99
N ASN A 74 9.04 4.35 -4.21
CA ASN A 74 8.57 3.12 -4.85
C ASN A 74 9.66 2.51 -5.76
N ALA A 75 9.49 1.25 -6.16
CA ALA A 75 10.35 0.60 -7.16
C ALA A 75 9.58 0.37 -8.46
N LEU A 76 10.27 0.48 -9.61
CA LEU A 76 9.67 0.19 -10.93
C LEU A 76 9.27 -1.28 -11.09
N ASP A 77 9.97 -2.18 -10.41
CA ASP A 77 9.71 -3.63 -10.42
C ASP A 77 8.88 -4.11 -9.22
N ASP A 78 8.17 -3.20 -8.53
CA ASP A 78 7.21 -3.58 -7.47
C ASP A 78 6.01 -4.34 -8.08
N PRO A 79 5.79 -5.62 -7.69
CA PRO A 79 4.70 -6.42 -8.24
C PRO A 79 3.32 -6.09 -7.65
N LEU A 80 3.26 -5.31 -6.56
CA LEU A 80 2.03 -4.94 -5.86
C LEU A 80 1.59 -3.51 -6.15
N VAL A 81 2.52 -2.60 -6.42
CA VAL A 81 2.23 -1.18 -6.69
C VAL A 81 2.53 -0.83 -8.15
N PRO A 82 1.58 -1.09 -9.08
CA PRO A 82 1.77 -0.78 -10.49
C PRO A 82 1.84 0.73 -10.77
N PRO A 83 2.31 1.14 -11.97
CA PRO A 83 2.43 2.54 -12.36
C PRO A 83 1.20 3.41 -12.10
N CYS A 84 -0.01 2.90 -12.36
CA CYS A 84 -1.24 3.66 -12.16
C CYS A 84 -1.47 4.10 -10.70
N LEU A 85 -0.86 3.43 -9.71
CA LEU A 85 -1.00 3.79 -8.30
C LEU A 85 0.04 4.81 -7.84
N TRP A 86 1.29 4.69 -8.29
CA TRP A 86 2.35 5.62 -7.86
C TRP A 86 2.47 6.87 -8.75
N HIS A 87 2.00 6.84 -9.99
CA HIS A 87 2.04 8.00 -10.91
C HIS A 87 1.35 9.24 -10.33
N PRO A 88 0.11 9.17 -9.79
CA PRO A 88 -0.56 10.34 -9.22
C PRO A 88 0.19 10.93 -8.04
N VAL A 89 0.84 10.09 -7.22
CA VAL A 89 1.66 10.55 -6.08
C VAL A 89 2.90 11.27 -6.57
N ARG A 90 3.54 10.79 -7.63
CA ARG A 90 4.68 11.45 -8.27
C ARG A 90 4.31 12.81 -8.87
N GLU A 91 3.17 12.89 -9.56
CA GLU A 91 2.66 14.16 -10.11
C GLU A 91 2.36 15.16 -9.00
N LEU A 92 1.75 14.71 -7.90
CA LEU A 92 1.50 15.54 -6.73
C LEU A 92 2.80 16.04 -6.09
N ALA A 93 3.82 15.18 -5.97
CA ALA A 93 5.11 15.57 -5.42
C ALA A 93 5.85 16.59 -6.30
N ALA A 94 5.64 16.57 -7.62
CA ALA A 94 6.26 17.55 -8.52
C ALA A 94 5.73 18.98 -8.36
N ILE A 95 4.55 19.15 -7.74
CA ILE A 95 3.91 20.48 -7.56
C ILE A 95 3.75 20.89 -6.09
N ASN A 96 4.01 19.99 -5.14
CA ASN A 96 3.84 20.25 -3.71
C ASN A 96 5.20 20.43 -3.04
N GLU A 97 5.44 21.63 -2.48
CA GLU A 97 6.70 22.01 -1.82
C GLU A 97 7.08 21.10 -0.63
N TYR A 98 6.13 20.43 -0.01
CA TYR A 98 6.39 19.53 1.12
C TYR A 98 6.82 18.13 0.66
N PHE A 99 6.70 17.78 -0.62
CA PHE A 99 6.80 16.38 -1.05
C PHE A 99 7.99 16.11 -1.96
N GLY A 100 8.71 15.03 -1.66
CA GLY A 100 9.67 14.40 -2.56
C GLY A 100 9.16 13.06 -3.07
N PHE A 101 9.62 12.62 -4.24
CA PHE A 101 9.30 11.30 -4.76
C PHE A 101 10.57 10.62 -5.30
N VAL A 102 10.84 9.40 -4.82
CA VAL A 102 11.97 8.57 -5.25
C VAL A 102 11.45 7.31 -5.93
N LEU A 103 11.91 7.10 -7.17
CA LEU A 103 11.60 5.91 -7.94
C LEU A 103 12.88 5.15 -8.23
N THR A 104 13.05 3.97 -7.64
CA THR A 104 14.20 3.13 -7.93
C THR A 104 13.91 2.23 -9.13
N LYS A 105 14.96 1.85 -9.87
CA LYS A 105 14.83 0.88 -10.96
C LYS A 105 14.50 -0.52 -10.43
N HIS A 106 15.07 -0.87 -9.28
CA HIS A 106 14.95 -2.16 -8.65
C HIS A 106 14.73 -2.02 -7.14
N GLY A 107 14.05 -3.01 -6.58
CA GLY A 107 13.76 -3.11 -5.15
C GLY A 107 12.57 -4.01 -4.88
N GLY A 108 11.69 -4.23 -5.87
CA GLY A 108 10.41 -4.89 -5.64
C GLY A 108 9.64 -4.21 -4.51
N HIS A 109 8.74 -4.97 -3.86
CA HIS A 109 7.94 -4.42 -2.76
C HIS A 109 8.71 -4.35 -1.43
N LEU A 110 9.62 -5.29 -1.18
CA LEU A 110 10.30 -5.46 0.12
C LEU A 110 11.83 -5.38 0.04
N GLY A 111 12.42 -5.18 -1.14
CA GLY A 111 13.87 -5.24 -1.32
C GLY A 111 14.62 -4.05 -0.73
N PHE A 112 13.94 -2.97 -0.36
CA PHE A 112 14.55 -1.87 0.42
C PHE A 112 15.03 -2.34 1.81
N LEU A 113 14.41 -3.40 2.35
CA LEU A 113 14.84 -4.03 3.59
C LEU A 113 16.12 -4.86 3.44
N GLU A 114 16.65 -5.04 2.21
CA GLU A 114 17.95 -5.66 1.88
C GLU A 114 18.42 -6.82 2.79
N GLY A 115 18.49 -8.04 2.28
CA GLY A 115 19.05 -9.14 3.06
C GLY A 115 19.06 -10.46 2.32
N SER A 116 19.65 -11.46 2.94
CA SER A 116 19.49 -12.85 2.51
C SER A 116 18.06 -13.30 2.78
N SER A 117 17.53 -14.25 2.00
CA SER A 117 16.11 -14.60 1.95
C SER A 117 15.45 -15.03 3.28
N ILE A 118 16.22 -15.18 4.36
CA ILE A 118 15.75 -15.63 5.68
C ILE A 118 15.65 -14.47 6.68
N ALA A 119 16.46 -13.40 6.55
CA ALA A 119 16.40 -12.23 7.41
C ALA A 119 16.98 -10.98 6.73
N PRO A 120 16.39 -9.79 6.98
CA PRO A 120 17.02 -8.51 6.63
C PRO A 120 18.42 -8.40 7.21
N ASN A 121 19.29 -7.64 6.54
CA ASN A 121 20.55 -7.21 7.13
C ASN A 121 20.29 -6.34 8.37
N SER A 122 21.28 -6.24 9.26
CA SER A 122 21.20 -5.33 10.41
C SER A 122 21.14 -3.85 10.03
N VAL A 123 21.65 -3.50 8.85
CA VAL A 123 21.53 -2.20 8.22
C VAL A 123 21.12 -2.42 6.78
N THR A 124 19.95 -1.92 6.43
CA THR A 124 19.30 -2.12 5.13
C THR A 124 19.57 -0.96 4.18
N TRP A 125 19.19 -1.11 2.91
CA TRP A 125 19.24 -0.01 1.96
C TRP A 125 18.36 1.17 2.43
N LEU A 126 17.18 0.86 2.99
CA LEU A 126 16.26 1.87 3.52
C LEU A 126 16.88 2.66 4.67
N ASP A 127 17.59 1.99 5.59
CA ASP A 127 18.24 2.65 6.72
C ASP A 127 19.30 3.64 6.26
N ARG A 128 20.14 3.22 5.31
CA ARG A 128 21.16 4.09 4.71
C ARG A 128 20.52 5.28 4.00
N PHE A 129 19.45 5.04 3.23
CA PHE A 129 18.72 6.10 2.54
C PHE A 129 18.15 7.14 3.53
N ILE A 130 17.53 6.71 4.63
CA ILE A 130 16.96 7.61 5.63
C ILE A 130 18.05 8.47 6.28
N VAL A 131 19.20 7.87 6.64
CA VAL A 131 20.32 8.60 7.24
C VAL A 131 20.90 9.62 6.27
N GLU A 132 21.14 9.23 5.01
CA GLU A 132 21.65 10.15 3.98
C GLU A 132 20.66 11.30 3.71
N LEU A 133 19.36 11.02 3.66
CA LEU A 133 18.33 12.03 3.51
C LEU A 133 18.35 13.01 4.69
N ALA A 134 18.41 12.50 5.94
CA ALA A 134 18.47 13.34 7.13
C ALA A 134 19.73 14.22 7.14
N ASN A 135 20.91 13.65 6.83
CA ASN A 135 22.15 14.40 6.71
C ASN A 135 22.06 15.49 5.64
N SER A 136 21.48 15.18 4.48
CA SER A 136 21.30 16.14 3.38
C SER A 136 20.41 17.32 3.79
N VAL A 137 19.37 17.07 4.59
CA VAL A 137 18.50 18.13 5.12
C VAL A 137 19.26 19.05 6.07
N VAL A 138 20.13 18.51 6.93
CA VAL A 138 20.97 19.32 7.83
C VAL A 138 21.90 20.22 7.03
N VAL A 139 22.60 19.67 6.03
CA VAL A 139 23.51 20.44 5.17
C VAL A 139 22.76 21.54 4.42
N ALA A 140 21.61 21.22 3.82
CA ALA A 140 20.81 22.21 3.09
C ALA A 140 20.25 23.32 3.99
N TYR A 141 19.99 23.01 5.27
CA TYR A 141 19.57 24.01 6.26
C TYR A 141 20.73 24.93 6.63
N ASP A 142 21.90 24.38 6.94
CA ASP A 142 23.11 25.14 7.31
C ASP A 142 23.59 26.06 6.16
N GLU A 143 23.39 25.68 4.90
CA GLU A 143 23.70 26.52 3.73
C GLU A 143 22.65 27.63 3.47
N SER A 144 21.50 27.59 4.15
CA SER A 144 20.40 28.56 3.98
C SER A 144 20.43 29.71 5.00
N GLU A 145 21.31 29.66 6.01
CA GLU A 145 21.63 30.75 6.93
C GLU A 145 22.80 31.62 6.44
#